data_AF-A0A2X3GMH9-F1
#
_entry.id   AF-A0A2X3GMH9-F1
#
_cell.length_a   1.000
_cell.length_b   1.000
_cell.length_c   1.000
_cell.angle_alpha   90.00
_cell.angle_beta   90.00
_cell.angle_gamma   90.00
#
_symmetry.space_group_name_H-M   'P 1'
#
loop_
_entity.id
_entity.type
_entity.pdbx_description
1 polymer ?
#
loop_
_entity_poly.entity_id
_entity_poly.type
_entity_poly.pdbx_seq_one_letter_code
_entity_poly.pdbx_strand_id
1 'polypeptide(L)'
;MRLMSASNAMSDIWLSTSTNIGDSAKKFATNQPFETKTAIAVDLGTMVEIDLPNFQYLTFGFVAKNINTPTFRYANSEIQIKPQYRIGMAYNRSFFALAFDADLSKNDMLSDSFQRPYSQMIGGGAKFDIKVVDLRLGL
;
A
#
# COMPACT_ATOMS: atom_id res chain seq x y z
N MET A 1 -12.53 5.25 -4.70
CA MET A 1 -12.47 5.50 -3.24
C MET A 1 -12.26 4.18 -2.54
N ARG A 2 -11.35 4.09 -1.57
CA ARG A 2 -11.03 2.86 -0.83
C ARG A 2 -11.14 3.11 0.67
N LEU A 3 -11.85 2.24 1.38
CA LEU A 3 -11.89 2.21 2.84
C LEU A 3 -10.65 1.49 3.38
N MET A 4 -10.02 2.06 4.39
CA MET A 4 -8.83 1.51 5.03
C MET A 4 -9.02 1.49 6.53
N SER A 5 -8.56 0.42 7.16
CA SER A 5 -8.58 0.25 8.60
C SER A 5 -7.15 -0.03 9.09
N ALA A 6 -6.78 0.60 10.19
CA ALA A 6 -5.50 0.38 10.85
C ALA A 6 -5.71 0.24 12.35
N SER A 7 -5.02 -0.73 12.96
CA SER A 7 -5.04 -0.99 14.39
C SER A 7 -3.67 -0.66 14.98
N ASN A 8 -3.65 0.08 16.07
CA ASN A 8 -2.43 0.31 16.85
C ASN A 8 -2.61 -0.21 18.27
N ALA A 9 -1.53 -0.83 18.79
CA ALA A 9 -1.44 -1.16 20.20
C ALA A 9 -1.08 0.13 20.96
N MET A 10 -1.95 0.59 21.86
CA MET A 10 -1.59 1.64 22.79
C MET A 10 -0.61 1.05 23.81
N SER A 11 0.51 1.71 24.08
CA SER A 11 1.40 1.33 25.19
C SER A 11 1.87 2.58 25.92
N ASP A 12 1.08 3.03 26.90
CA ASP A 12 1.48 4.13 27.78
C ASP A 12 2.30 3.59 28.95
N ILE A 13 3.56 3.20 28.69
CA ILE A 13 4.51 2.86 29.77
C ILE A 13 5.44 4.04 30.01
N TRP A 14 4.99 4.95 30.87
CA TRP A 14 5.82 6.03 31.41
C TRP A 14 6.67 5.50 32.56
N LEU A 15 7.97 5.31 32.32
CA LEU A 15 8.95 4.94 33.36
C LEU A 15 9.54 6.22 33.96
N SER A 16 9.29 6.44 35.25
CA SER A 16 9.88 7.49 36.08
C SER A 16 10.71 6.83 37.18
N THR A 17 11.66 7.55 37.79
CA THR A 17 12.61 7.03 38.80
C THR A 17 11.94 6.44 40.06
N SER A 18 10.63 6.61 40.22
CA SER A 18 9.81 6.04 41.31
C SER A 18 8.82 4.94 40.86
N THR A 19 8.88 4.47 39.61
CA THR A 19 7.89 3.52 39.09
C THR A 19 8.18 2.09 39.53
N ASN A 20 7.20 1.47 40.20
CA ASN A 20 7.29 0.10 40.68
C ASN A 20 7.26 -0.89 39.49
N ILE A 21 8.40 -1.54 39.24
CA ILE A 21 8.65 -2.38 38.06
C ILE A 21 7.62 -3.52 37.94
N GLY A 22 7.13 -4.05 39.06
CA GLY A 22 6.09 -5.08 39.08
C GLY A 22 4.74 -4.62 38.53
N ASP A 23 4.38 -3.35 38.75
CA ASP A 23 3.12 -2.77 38.26
C ASP A 23 3.20 -2.40 36.78
N SER A 24 4.36 -1.91 36.33
CA SER A 24 4.63 -1.70 34.91
C SER A 24 4.63 -3.00 34.11
N ALA A 25 5.18 -4.09 34.68
CA ALA A 25 5.16 -5.41 34.06
C ALA A 25 3.73 -5.99 34.00
N LYS A 26 2.92 -5.79 35.04
CA LYS A 26 1.49 -6.18 35.01
C LYS A 26 0.69 -5.39 33.97
N LYS A 27 0.87 -4.07 33.87
CA LYS A 27 0.21 -3.24 32.85
C LYS A 27 0.58 -3.64 31.43
N PHE A 28 1.82 -4.07 31.21
CA PHE A 28 2.26 -4.63 29.94
C PHE A 28 1.61 -5.99 29.65
N ALA A 29 1.46 -6.85 30.67
CA ALA A 29 0.91 -8.20 30.55
C ALA A 29 -0.64 -8.25 30.46
N THR A 30 -1.35 -7.27 31.02
CA THR A 30 -2.82 -7.18 30.88
C THR A 30 -3.19 -6.52 29.56
N ASN A 31 -3.50 -7.34 28.55
CA ASN A 31 -4.22 -7.04 27.30
C ASN A 31 -4.38 -5.55 26.97
N GLN A 32 -3.43 -5.00 26.23
CA GLN A 32 -3.55 -3.67 25.63
C GLN A 32 -4.78 -3.63 24.71
N PRO A 33 -5.72 -2.70 24.90
CA PRO A 33 -6.82 -2.53 23.95
C PRO A 33 -6.25 -2.03 22.62
N PHE A 34 -6.57 -2.75 21.54
CA PHE A 34 -6.28 -2.28 20.19
C PHE A 34 -7.27 -1.19 19.83
N GLU A 35 -6.78 0.00 19.51
CA GLU A 35 -7.61 1.05 18.95
C GLU A 35 -7.64 0.88 17.43
N THR A 36 -8.83 0.67 16.86
CA THR A 36 -9.03 0.58 15.41
C THR A 36 -9.61 1.88 14.88
N LYS A 37 -8.99 2.43 13.84
CA LYS A 37 -9.46 3.64 13.14
C LYS A 37 -9.66 3.37 11.67
N THR A 38 -10.56 4.12 11.06
CA THR A 38 -10.90 4.02 9.64
C THR A 38 -10.62 5.36 8.95
N ALA A 39 -10.05 5.29 7.75
CA ALA A 39 -9.86 6.44 6.89
C ALA A 39 -10.29 6.11 5.46
N ILE A 40 -10.58 7.15 4.68
CA ILE A 40 -10.98 7.04 3.27
C ILE A 40 -9.83 7.52 2.40
N ALA A 41 -9.35 6.66 1.49
CA ALA A 41 -8.41 7.03 0.44
C ALA A 41 -9.12 7.37 -0.87
N VAL A 42 -8.62 8.42 -1.52
CA VAL A 42 -8.96 8.79 -2.90
C VAL A 42 -7.77 8.52 -3.80
N ASP A 43 -8.01 7.78 -4.88
CA ASP A 43 -7.05 7.44 -5.92
C ASP A 43 -7.60 7.94 -7.27
N LEU A 44 -6.73 8.36 -8.17
CA LEU A 44 -7.03 8.82 -9.52
C LEU A 44 -6.12 8.10 -10.51
N GLY A 45 -6.70 7.52 -11.55
CA GLY A 45 -5.97 6.82 -12.60
C GLY A 45 -6.37 7.33 -13.97
N THR A 46 -5.41 7.33 -14.89
CA THR A 46 -5.62 7.54 -16.32
C THR A 46 -4.90 6.47 -17.11
N MET A 47 -5.41 6.16 -18.31
CA MET A 47 -4.78 5.24 -19.24
C MET A 47 -4.89 5.80 -20.66
N VAL A 48 -3.88 5.52 -21.46
CA VAL A 48 -3.87 5.79 -22.89
C VAL A 48 -3.51 4.51 -23.63
N GLU A 49 -4.32 4.16 -24.62
CA GLU A 49 -4.05 3.07 -25.54
C GLU A 49 -3.48 3.65 -26.83
N ILE A 50 -2.38 3.06 -27.28
CA ILE A 50 -1.70 3.41 -28.52
C ILE A 50 -1.88 2.24 -29.47
N ASP A 51 -2.67 2.50 -30.51
CA ASP A 51 -2.88 1.59 -31.63
C ASP A 51 -2.49 2.27 -32.95
N LEU A 52 -1.16 2.40 -33.13
CA LEU A 52 -0.56 2.97 -34.34
C LEU A 52 -0.14 1.84 -35.29
N PRO A 53 -0.06 2.08 -36.62
CA PRO A 53 0.27 1.03 -37.59
C PRO A 53 1.51 0.21 -37.26
N ASN A 54 2.54 0.85 -36.68
CA ASN A 54 3.81 0.23 -36.29
C ASN A 54 3.91 -0.10 -34.79
N PHE A 55 2.97 0.36 -33.97
CA PHE A 55 2.96 0.21 -32.51
C PHE A 55 1.52 -0.06 -32.06
N GLN A 56 1.11 -1.31 -32.20
CA GLN A 56 -0.24 -1.77 -31.86
C GLN A 56 -0.25 -2.40 -30.46
N TYR A 57 -1.42 -2.43 -29.84
CA TYR A 57 -1.71 -3.17 -28.61
C TYR A 57 -0.97 -2.66 -27.35
N LEU A 58 -0.46 -1.44 -27.36
CA LEU A 58 0.26 -0.88 -26.22
C LEU A 58 -0.69 0.00 -25.39
N THR A 59 -0.73 -0.25 -24.09
CA THR A 59 -1.47 0.60 -23.14
C THR A 59 -0.49 1.16 -22.12
N PHE A 60 -0.57 2.45 -21.84
CA PHE A 60 0.17 3.09 -20.76
C PHE A 60 -0.81 3.59 -19.71
N GLY A 61 -0.49 3.35 -18.44
CA GLY A 61 -1.29 3.75 -17.30
C GLY A 61 -0.50 4.65 -16.36
N PHE A 62 -1.19 5.58 -15.72
CA PHE A 62 -0.67 6.33 -14.59
C PHE A 62 -1.72 6.37 -13.48
N VAL A 63 -1.29 6.15 -12.24
CA VAL A 63 -2.16 6.16 -11.07
C VAL A 63 -1.53 7.00 -9.97
N ALA A 64 -2.25 8.00 -9.49
CA ALA A 64 -1.98 8.71 -8.25
C ALA A 64 -2.87 8.12 -7.14
N LYS A 65 -2.25 7.59 -6.08
CA LYS A 65 -2.93 6.99 -4.94
C LYS A 65 -2.86 7.89 -3.73
N ASN A 66 -3.85 7.77 -2.85
CA ASN A 66 -3.90 8.47 -1.56
C ASN A 66 -3.74 10.00 -1.70
N ILE A 67 -4.36 10.60 -2.72
CA ILE A 67 -4.18 12.01 -3.09
C ILE A 67 -4.62 12.94 -1.94
N ASN A 68 -5.53 12.46 -1.10
CA ASN A 68 -6.06 13.16 0.06
C ASN A 68 -5.31 12.88 1.37
N THR A 69 -4.17 12.18 1.33
CA THR A 69 -3.34 11.82 2.50
C THR A 69 -4.18 11.28 3.68
N PRO A 70 -4.79 10.09 3.53
CA PRO A 70 -5.65 9.53 4.56
C PRO A 70 -4.87 9.36 5.86
N THR A 71 -5.49 9.83 6.93
CA THR A 71 -4.86 10.01 8.24
C THR A 71 -5.64 9.25 9.30
N PHE A 72 -4.97 8.40 10.05
CA PHE A 72 -5.50 7.66 11.19
C PHE A 72 -5.05 8.36 12.47
N ARG A 73 -6.01 8.92 13.21
CA ARG A 73 -5.77 9.63 14.48
C ARG A 73 -6.10 8.71 15.64
N TYR A 74 -5.09 8.34 16.43
CA TYR A 74 -5.21 7.58 17.67
C TYR A 74 -5.06 8.52 18.86
N ALA A 75 -5.33 8.05 20.07
CA ALA A 75 -5.23 8.89 21.26
C ALA A 75 -3.84 9.55 21.43
N ASN A 76 -2.77 8.81 21.15
CA ASN A 76 -1.38 9.26 21.41
C ASN A 76 -0.49 9.25 20.16
N SER A 77 -1.04 8.98 18.97
CA SER A 77 -0.26 8.94 17.72
C SER A 77 -1.11 9.24 16.48
N GLU A 78 -0.44 9.62 15.41
CA GLU A 78 -1.05 9.83 14.10
C GLU A 78 -0.28 9.05 13.04
N ILE A 79 -1.00 8.30 12.20
CA ILE A 79 -0.44 7.61 11.04
C ILE A 79 -1.01 8.24 9.78
N GLN A 80 -0.14 8.77 8.93
CA GLN A 80 -0.50 9.32 7.64
C GLN A 80 0.00 8.42 6.52
N ILE A 81 -0.84 8.18 5.52
CA ILE A 81 -0.42 7.51 4.27
C ILE A 81 -0.12 8.58 3.24
N LYS A 82 1.14 8.69 2.83
CA LYS A 82 1.57 9.67 1.83
C LYS A 82 0.99 9.35 0.44
N PRO A 83 0.82 10.37 -0.43
CA PRO A 83 0.51 10.16 -1.83
C PRO A 83 1.57 9.28 -2.52
N GLN A 84 1.12 8.43 -3.45
CA GLN A 84 2.00 7.54 -4.21
C GLN A 84 1.65 7.63 -5.70
N TYR A 85 2.65 7.40 -6.55
CA TYR A 85 2.46 7.43 -8.00
C TYR A 85 2.98 6.13 -8.62
N ARG A 86 2.20 5.57 -9.53
CA ARG A 86 2.52 4.35 -10.26
C ARG A 86 2.35 4.59 -11.75
N ILE A 87 3.31 4.09 -12.52
CA ILE A 87 3.18 3.95 -13.97
C ILE A 87 3.04 2.48 -14.32
N GLY A 88 2.29 2.22 -15.38
CA GLY A 88 2.12 0.89 -15.93
C GLY A 88 2.23 0.92 -17.45
N MET A 89 2.70 -0.17 -18.02
CA MET A 89 2.59 -0.43 -19.45
C MET A 89 2.09 -1.85 -19.66
N ALA A 90 1.26 -2.05 -20.67
CA ALA A 90 0.80 -3.36 -21.07
C ALA A 90 0.89 -3.53 -22.59
N TYR A 91 1.14 -4.75 -23.02
CA TYR A 91 1.05 -5.19 -24.39
C TYR A 91 -0.02 -6.28 -24.48
N ASN A 92 -1.12 -6.06 -25.21
CA ASN A 92 -2.30 -6.92 -25.15
C ASN A 92 -2.69 -7.50 -26.52
N ARG A 93 -2.35 -8.75 -26.77
CA ARG A 93 -2.69 -9.47 -28.01
C ARG A 93 -3.74 -10.54 -27.74
N SER A 94 -4.45 -10.98 -28.79
CA SER A 94 -5.60 -11.89 -28.68
C SER A 94 -5.37 -13.20 -27.88
N PHE A 95 -4.14 -13.69 -27.75
CA PHE A 95 -3.84 -14.93 -27.01
C PHE A 95 -2.85 -14.72 -25.86
N PHE A 96 -2.29 -13.52 -25.72
CA PHE A 96 -1.35 -13.22 -24.65
C PHE A 96 -1.33 -11.73 -24.30
N ALA A 97 -1.11 -11.43 -23.03
CA ALA A 97 -0.85 -10.07 -22.57
C ALA A 97 0.38 -10.05 -21.68
N LEU A 98 1.15 -8.97 -21.77
CA LEU A 98 2.24 -8.65 -20.85
C LEU A 98 1.91 -7.34 -20.15
N ALA A 99 2.19 -7.23 -18.87
CA ALA A 99 2.02 -6.02 -18.09
C ALA A 99 3.26 -5.77 -17.24
N PHE A 100 3.61 -4.52 -17.06
CA PHE A 100 4.69 -4.07 -16.19
C PHE A 100 4.23 -2.81 -15.45
N ASP A 101 4.41 -2.79 -14.14
CA ASP A 101 4.03 -1.69 -13.27
C ASP A 101 5.20 -1.32 -12.35
N ALA A 102 5.42 -0.02 -12.14
CA ALA A 102 6.43 0.48 -11.23
C ALA A 102 5.94 1.69 -10.45
N ASP A 103 6.20 1.71 -9.15
CA ASP A 103 6.02 2.89 -8.31
C ASP A 103 7.13 3.90 -8.65
N LEU A 104 6.75 5.14 -8.95
CA LEU A 104 7.69 6.22 -9.26
C LEU A 104 8.45 6.72 -8.04
N SER A 105 7.83 6.59 -6.86
CA SER A 105 8.40 7.05 -5.60
C SER A 105 8.43 5.92 -4.57
N LYS A 106 9.46 5.98 -3.72
CA LYS A 106 9.53 5.18 -2.49
C LYS A 106 8.38 5.57 -1.57
N ASN A 107 7.73 4.57 -0.99
CA ASN A 107 6.65 4.75 -0.03
C ASN A 107 7.12 4.39 1.39
N ASP A 108 6.68 5.16 2.38
CA ASP A 108 6.95 4.85 3.79
C ASP A 108 6.22 3.56 4.18
N MET A 109 6.95 2.58 4.72
CA MET A 109 6.32 1.44 5.35
C MET A 109 5.66 1.87 6.65
N LEU A 110 4.48 1.32 6.91
CA LEU A 110 3.80 1.42 8.20
C LEU A 110 4.53 0.50 9.18
N SER A 111 5.65 0.99 9.72
CA SER A 111 6.45 0.31 10.73
C SER A 111 6.55 1.18 11.97
N ASP A 112 6.40 0.54 13.13
CA ASP A 112 6.52 1.17 14.45
C ASP A 112 8.01 1.30 14.89
N SER A 113 8.94 1.15 13.96
CA SER A 113 10.38 1.22 14.19
C SER A 113 10.93 2.64 14.01
N PHE A 114 11.92 3.02 14.83
CA PHE A 114 12.64 4.30 14.75
C PHE A 114 13.26 4.59 13.37
N GLN A 115 13.53 3.55 12.59
CA GLN A 115 13.87 3.66 11.17
C GLN A 115 12.67 3.16 10.38
N ARG A 116 11.98 4.05 9.65
CA ARG A 116 10.89 3.65 8.75
C ARG A 116 11.50 3.21 7.42
N PRO A 117 11.49 1.90 7.09
CA PRO A 117 11.98 1.46 5.80
C PRO A 117 11.06 1.99 4.70
N TYR A 118 11.66 2.19 3.53
CA TYR A 118 10.93 2.57 2.33
C TYR A 118 10.66 1.33 1.47
N SER A 119 9.46 1.24 0.91
CA SER A 119 9.06 0.21 -0.04
C SER A 119 8.82 0.83 -1.42
N GLN A 120 9.21 0.13 -2.48
CA GLN A 120 8.91 0.52 -3.87
C GLN A 120 8.51 -0.75 -4.62
N MET A 121 7.29 -0.79 -5.15
CA MET A 121 6.85 -1.93 -5.96
C MET A 121 7.35 -1.79 -7.39
N ILE A 122 7.96 -2.85 -7.88
CA ILE A 122 8.18 -3.11 -9.31
C ILE A 122 7.63 -4.50 -9.54
N GLY A 123 6.74 -4.64 -10.52
CA GLY A 123 6.12 -5.91 -10.81
C GLY A 123 5.81 -6.07 -12.28
N GLY A 124 5.75 -7.32 -12.71
CA GLY A 124 5.39 -7.69 -14.07
C GLY A 124 4.51 -8.91 -14.09
N GLY A 125 3.72 -9.04 -15.16
CA GLY A 125 2.84 -10.18 -15.33
C GLY A 125 2.66 -10.56 -16.78
N ALA A 126 2.37 -11.84 -16.99
CA ALA A 126 1.97 -12.38 -18.27
C ALA A 126 0.64 -13.12 -18.13
N LYS A 127 -0.24 -12.94 -19.11
CA LYS A 127 -1.47 -13.70 -19.28
C LYS A 127 -1.38 -14.48 -20.58
N PHE A 128 -1.81 -15.74 -20.57
CA PHE A 128 -2.03 -16.55 -21.76
C PHE A 128 -3.48 -17.02 -21.77
N ASP A 129 -4.21 -16.71 -22.83
CA ASP A 129 -5.58 -17.15 -23.04
C ASP A 129 -5.57 -18.46 -23.82
N ILE A 130 -5.78 -19.58 -23.12
CA ILE A 130 -6.02 -20.89 -23.72
C ILE A 130 -7.54 -21.06 -23.72
N LYS A 131 -8.16 -21.50 -24.81
CA LYS A 131 -9.62 -21.50 -25.06
C LYS A 131 -10.55 -21.84 -23.87
N VAL A 132 -10.09 -22.66 -22.92
CA VAL A 132 -10.87 -23.12 -21.75
C VAL A 132 -10.22 -22.70 -20.42
N VAL A 133 -8.97 -22.22 -20.43
CA VAL A 133 -8.18 -21.92 -19.22
C VAL A 133 -7.32 -20.67 -19.45
N ASP A 134 -7.39 -19.72 -18.52
CA ASP A 134 -6.46 -18.58 -18.48
C ASP A 134 -5.27 -18.92 -17.59
N LEU A 135 -4.04 -18.83 -18.11
CA LEU A 135 -2.83 -18.91 -17.31
C LEU A 135 -2.32 -17.50 -17.01
N ARG A 136 -2.04 -17.21 -15.73
CA ARG A 136 -1.48 -15.93 -15.28
C ARG A 136 -0.22 -16.18 -14.45
N LEU A 137 0.85 -15.50 -14.82
CA LEU A 137 2.14 -15.53 -14.13
C LEU A 137 2.52 -14.10 -13.75
N GLY A 138 3.16 -13.91 -12.60
CA GLY A 138 3.62 -12.59 -12.19
C GLY A 138 4.77 -12.65 -11.18
N LEU A 139 5.57 -11.58 -11.16
CA LEU A 139 6.68 -11.34 -10.26
C LEU A 139 6.59 -9.91 -9.70
#